data_AF-A0A9D8QVQ4-F1
#
_entry.id   AF-A0A9D8QVQ4-F1
#
_cell.length_a   1.000
_cell.length_b   1.000
_cell.length_c   1.000
_cell.angle_alpha   90.00
_cell.angle_beta   90.00
_cell.angle_gamma   90.00
#
_symmetry.space_group_name_H-M   'P 1'
#
loop_
_entity.id
_entity.type
_entity.pdbx_description
1 polymer ?
#
loop_
_entity_poly.entity_id
_entity_poly.type
_entity_poly.pdbx_seq_one_letter_code
_entity_poly.pdbx_strand_id
1 'polypeptide(L)'
;MFLCPAGTSIGANLEESRGAQSSPDFQAKISIAYKEARETSYWLRLLFASKYLTERQFNSLHTDCEELIRILGSAQLTMRTKIQKGL
;
A
#
# COMPACT_ATOMS: atom_id res chain seq x y z
N MET A 1 -18.39 -5.56 7.72
CA MET A 1 -17.48 -5.38 8.87
C MET A 1 -16.14 -6.12 8.66
N PHE A 2 -15.51 -6.01 7.48
CA PHE A 2 -14.11 -6.45 7.26
C PHE A 2 -13.41 -5.52 6.26
N LEU A 3 -13.69 -4.21 6.35
CA LEU A 3 -12.80 -3.24 5.72
C LEU A 3 -11.53 -3.21 6.57
N CYS A 4 -10.49 -3.83 6.02
CA CYS A 4 -9.20 -4.13 6.59
C CYS A 4 -8.67 -3.07 7.57
N PRO A 5 -8.18 -3.47 8.76
CA PRO A 5 -7.27 -2.66 9.57
C PRO A 5 -6.07 -2.12 8.76
N ALA A 6 -5.67 -2.85 7.71
CA ALA A 6 -4.61 -2.43 6.78
C ALA A 6 -5.04 -1.35 5.76
N GLY A 7 -6.32 -1.29 5.36
CA GLY A 7 -6.79 -0.22 4.46
C GLY A 7 -6.76 1.14 5.16
N THR A 8 -7.02 1.16 6.46
CA THR A 8 -6.91 2.36 7.30
C THR A 8 -5.48 2.79 7.56
N SER A 9 -4.54 1.86 7.81
CA SER A 9 -3.13 2.22 8.05
C SER A 9 -2.39 2.65 6.78
N ILE A 10 -2.66 1.98 5.64
CA ILE A 10 -2.14 2.38 4.32
C ILE A 10 -2.68 3.77 3.94
N GLY A 11 -3.99 3.98 4.12
CA GLY A 11 -4.64 5.28 3.86
C GLY A 11 -4.15 6.39 4.78
N ALA A 12 -3.96 6.10 6.08
CA ALA A 12 -3.42 7.05 7.05
C ALA A 12 -1.98 7.46 6.71
N ASN A 13 -1.09 6.51 6.42
CA ASN A 13 0.28 6.80 5.99
C ASN A 13 0.32 7.60 4.68
N LEU A 14 -0.61 7.33 3.75
CA LEU A 14 -0.73 8.10 2.51
C LEU A 14 -1.20 9.52 2.76
N GLU A 15 -2.22 9.73 3.59
CA GLU A 15 -2.71 11.08 3.93
C GLU A 15 -1.68 11.87 4.74
N GLU A 16 -0.99 11.24 5.69
CA GLU A 16 0.13 11.85 6.43
C GLU A 16 1.29 12.20 5.49
N SER A 17 1.57 11.38 4.47
CA SER A 17 2.58 11.71 3.48
C SER A 17 2.23 13.00 2.72
N ARG A 18 0.94 13.28 2.46
CA ARG A 18 0.54 14.54 1.81
C ARG A 18 0.83 15.79 2.67
N GLY A 19 0.91 15.61 3.99
CA GLY A 19 1.34 16.65 4.93
C GLY A 19 2.84 16.67 5.25
N ALA A 20 3.64 15.80 4.61
CA ALA A 20 5.06 15.68 4.91
C ALA A 20 5.82 16.98 4.60
N GLN A 21 6.60 17.45 5.57
CA GLN A 21 7.34 18.71 5.45
C GLN A 21 8.64 18.60 4.63
N SER A 22 9.04 17.39 4.25
CA SER A 22 10.26 17.16 3.48
C SER A 22 10.17 15.91 2.59
N SER A 23 10.90 15.91 1.48
CA SER A 23 10.97 14.78 0.53
C SER A 23 11.41 13.44 1.17
N PRO A 24 12.34 13.41 2.15
CA PRO A 24 12.70 12.17 2.85
C PRO A 24 11.59 11.62 3.75
N ASP A 25 10.85 12.48 4.47
CA ASP A 25 9.73 12.06 5.33
C ASP A 25 8.57 11.51 4.48
N PHE A 26 8.27 12.18 3.36
CA PHE A 26 7.32 11.66 2.37
C PHE A 26 7.70 10.25 1.90
N GLN A 27 8.96 10.05 1.53
CA GLN A 27 9.45 8.76 1.05
C GLN A 27 9.37 7.67 2.15
N ALA A 28 9.66 8.01 3.40
CA ALA A 28 9.56 7.09 4.52
C ALA A 28 8.11 6.62 4.72
N LYS A 29 7.14 7.55 4.77
CA LYS A 29 5.72 7.23 4.95
C LYS A 29 5.16 6.38 3.81
N ILE A 30 5.45 6.74 2.55
CA ILE A 30 5.06 5.91 1.38
C ILE A 30 5.69 4.52 1.44
N SER A 31 6.92 4.40 1.93
CA SER A 31 7.59 3.10 2.05
C SER A 31 6.98 2.20 3.12
N ILE A 32 6.46 2.78 4.21
CA ILE A 32 5.71 2.05 5.23
C ILE A 32 4.38 1.57 4.63
N ALA A 33 3.61 2.46 4.00
CA ALA A 33 2.36 2.12 3.33
C ALA A 33 2.54 0.99 2.29
N TYR A 34 3.63 1.03 1.50
CA TYR A 34 3.94 -0.02 0.52
C TYR A 34 4.22 -1.38 1.17
N LYS A 35 4.94 -1.41 2.30
CA LYS A 35 5.18 -2.67 3.05
C LYS A 35 3.88 -3.26 3.59
N GLU A 36 3.05 -2.43 4.22
CA GLU A 36 1.75 -2.85 4.77
C GLU A 36 0.80 -3.39 3.66
N ALA A 37 0.80 -2.76 2.49
CA ALA A 37 0.04 -3.23 1.34
C ALA A 37 0.50 -4.63 0.88
N ARG A 38 1.81 -4.88 0.82
CA ARG A 38 2.35 -6.20 0.45
C ARG A 38 2.06 -7.28 1.49
N GLU A 39 2.12 -6.95 2.77
CA GLU A 39 1.72 -7.86 3.86
C GLU A 39 0.24 -8.20 3.77
N THR A 40 -0.61 -7.22 3.48
CA THR A 40 -2.05 -7.42 3.27
C THR A 40 -2.32 -8.37 2.09
N SER A 41 -1.64 -8.17 0.95
CA SER A 41 -1.73 -9.08 -0.20
C SER A 41 -1.31 -10.51 0.18
N TYR A 42 -0.29 -10.69 1.02
CA TYR A 42 0.10 -11.99 1.54
C TYR A 42 -0.99 -12.63 2.41
N TRP A 43 -1.58 -11.88 3.34
CA TRP A 43 -2.67 -12.38 4.17
C TRP A 43 -3.91 -12.75 3.36
N LEU A 44 -4.27 -11.97 2.34
CA LEU A 44 -5.38 -12.31 1.44
C LEU A 44 -5.16 -13.64 0.73
N ARG A 45 -3.94 -13.90 0.23
CA ARG A 45 -3.58 -15.20 -0.38
C ARG A 45 -3.68 -16.34 0.63
N LEU A 46 -3.22 -16.14 1.86
CA LEU A 46 -3.28 -17.16 2.91
C LEU A 46 -4.71 -17.48 3.34
N LEU A 47 -5.56 -16.46 3.47
CA LEU A 47 -6.98 -16.61 3.80
C LEU A 47 -7.76 -17.31 2.70
N PHE A 48 -7.43 -17.02 1.43
CA PHE A 48 -7.99 -17.74 0.29
C PHE A 48 -7.55 -19.21 0.25
N ALA A 49 -6.26 -19.48 0.44
CA ALA A 49 -5.73 -20.84 0.51
C ALA A 49 -6.36 -21.66 1.66
N SER A 50 -6.61 -21.01 2.79
CA SER A 50 -7.28 -21.60 3.96
C SER A 50 -8.81 -21.69 3.81
N LYS A 51 -9.37 -21.35 2.63
CA LYS A 51 -10.81 -21.36 2.31
C LYS A 51 -11.69 -20.46 3.20
N TYR A 52 -11.11 -19.44 3.84
CA TYR A 52 -11.87 -18.44 4.59
C TYR A 52 -12.50 -17.36 3.69
N LEU A 53 -11.98 -17.20 2.47
CA LEU A 53 -12.50 -16.29 1.47
C LEU A 53 -13.06 -17.07 0.28
N THR A 54 -14.22 -16.65 -0.21
CA THR A 54 -14.69 -17.10 -1.53
C THR A 54 -13.82 -16.51 -2.62
N GLU A 55 -13.77 -17.17 -3.79
CA GLU A 55 -13.03 -16.66 -4.96
C GLU A 55 -13.45 -15.24 -5.33
N ARG A 56 -14.76 -14.93 -5.28
CA ARG A 56 -15.27 -13.59 -5.55
C ARG A 56 -14.74 -12.55 -4.55
N GLN A 57 -14.71 -12.87 -3.26
CA GLN A 57 -14.19 -11.97 -2.23
C GLN A 57 -12.68 -11.80 -2.35
N PHE A 58 -11.95 -12.89 -2.58
CA PHE A 58 -10.51 -12.84 -2.78
C PHE A 58 -10.16 -11.99 -4.00
N ASN A 59 -10.78 -12.24 -5.16
CA ASN A 59 -10.49 -11.48 -6.37
C ASN A 59 -10.80 -10.00 -6.18
N SER A 60 -11.95 -9.65 -5.60
CA SER A 60 -12.28 -8.24 -5.31
C SER A 60 -11.22 -7.58 -4.43
N LEU A 61 -10.88 -8.17 -3.27
CA LEU A 61 -9.95 -7.57 -2.32
C LEU A 61 -8.50 -7.58 -2.81
N HIS A 62 -8.09 -8.66 -3.47
CA HIS A 62 -6.73 -8.81 -3.97
C HIS A 62 -6.45 -7.88 -5.14
N THR A 63 -7.41 -7.69 -6.05
CA THR A 63 -7.29 -6.73 -7.16
C THR A 63 -7.10 -5.30 -6.63
N ASP A 64 -7.95 -4.85 -5.69
CA ASP A 64 -7.82 -3.53 -5.08
C ASP A 64 -6.46 -3.36 -4.38
N CYS A 65 -6.01 -4.40 -3.66
CA CYS A 65 -4.72 -4.41 -2.97
C CYS A 65 -3.54 -4.32 -3.96
N GLU A 66 -3.59 -5.04 -5.08
CA GLU A 66 -2.56 -4.96 -6.12
C GLU A 66 -2.52 -3.62 -6.85
N GLU A 67 -3.66 -2.96 -7.03
CA GLU A 67 -3.70 -1.60 -7.56
C GLU A 67 -3.02 -0.61 -6.60
N LEU A 68 -3.30 -0.70 -5.30
CA LEU A 68 -2.62 0.11 -4.28
C LEU A 68 -1.10 -0.11 -4.27
N ILE A 69 -0.65 -1.36 -4.35
CA ILE A 69 0.79 -1.69 -4.43
C ILE A 69 1.43 -1.04 -5.66
N ARG A 70 0.76 -1.08 -6.83
CA ARG A 70 1.25 -0.45 -8.06
C ARG A 70 1.35 1.07 -7.94
N ILE A 71 0.31 1.71 -7.40
CA ILE A 71 0.30 3.17 -7.18
C ILE A 71 1.42 3.57 -6.22
N LEU A 72 1.53 2.92 -5.06
CA LEU A 72 2.56 3.21 -4.06
C LEU A 72 3.98 2.97 -4.61
N GLY A 73 4.19 1.89 -5.36
CA GLY A 73 5.47 1.61 -6.02
C GLY A 73 5.84 2.69 -7.05
N SER A 74 4.86 3.16 -7.84
CA SER A 74 5.09 4.27 -8.78
C SER A 74 5.44 5.59 -8.08
N ALA A 75 4.82 5.87 -6.93
CA ALA A 75 5.12 7.04 -6.11
C ALA A 75 6.55 6.97 -5.55
N GLN A 76 7.00 5.80 -5.07
CA GLN A 76 8.38 5.60 -4.62
C GLN A 76 9.40 5.86 -5.74
N LEU A 77 9.15 5.33 -6.95
CA LEU A 77 10.04 5.54 -8.11
C LEU A 77 10.12 7.02 -8.47
N THR A 78 8.98 7.70 -8.55
CA THR A 78 8.91 9.14 -8.85
C THR A 78 9.71 9.95 -7.84
N MET A 79 9.58 9.65 -6.54
CA MET A 79 10.33 10.34 -5.48
C MET A 79 11.83 10.08 -5.56
N ARG A 80 12.25 8.84 -5.83
CA ARG A 80 13.67 8.51 -6.04
C ARG A 80 14.27 9.30 -7.20
N THR A 81 13.54 9.42 -8.31
CA THR A 81 13.99 10.21 -9.47
C THR A 81 14.10 11.70 -9.15
N LYS A 82 13.19 12.27 -8.35
CA LYS A 82 13.29 13.68 -7.91
C LYS A 82 14.51 13.93 -7.04
N ILE A 83 14.73 13.09 -6.03
CA ILE A 83 15.89 13.17 -5.12
C ILE A 83 17.20 13.05 -5.92
N GLN A 84 17.28 12.12 -6.87
CA GLN A 84 18.48 11.93 -7.69
C GLN A 84 18.75 13.08 -8.66
N LYS A 85 17.72 13.85 -9.03
CA LYS A 85 17.84 15.06 -9.86
C LYS A 85 18.14 16.33 -9.05
N GLY A 86 18.24 16.25 -7.72
CA GLY A 86 18.52 17.40 -6.85
C GLY A 86 17.41 18.47 -6.85
N LEU A 87 16.18 18.07 -7.20
CA LEU A 87 14.97 18.91 -7.19
C LEU A 87 14.18 18.71 -5.89
#